data_AF-A0A7C1HA22-F1
#
_entry.id   AF-A0A7C1HA22-F1
#
_cell.length_a   1.000
_cell.length_b   1.000
_cell.length_c   1.000
_cell.angle_alpha   90.00
_cell.angle_beta   90.00
_cell.angle_gamma   90.00
#
_symmetry.space_group_name_H-M   'P 1'
#
loop_
_entity.id
_entity.type
_entity.pdbx_description
1 polymer ?
#
loop_
_entity_poly.entity_id
_entity_poly.type
_entity_poly.pdbx_seq_one_letter_code
_entity_poly.pdbx_strand_id
1 'polypeptide(L)' 'MDWGLIIKASGITAATFVTAAFVFGFFRIKIANRLVIHRRLGTAAFILALTHGSIVVYTNYFM' A
#
# COMPACT_ATOMS: atom_id res chain seq x y z
N MET A 1 -22.58 -5.61 -0.04
CA MET A 1 -21.14 -5.50 0.26
C MET A 1 -20.86 -4.05 0.61
N ASP A 2 -20.32 -3.75 1.79
CA ASP A 2 -20.08 -2.36 2.21
C ASP A 2 -18.85 -1.80 1.50
N TRP A 3 -19.09 -1.13 0.36
CA TRP A 3 -18.05 -0.50 -0.45
C TRP A 3 -17.26 0.56 0.33
N GLY A 4 -17.89 1.26 1.27
CA GLY A 4 -17.22 2.23 2.12
C GLY A 4 -16.18 1.58 3.03
N LEU A 5 -16.50 0.42 3.60
CA LEU A 5 -15.56 -0.35 4.41
C LEU A 5 -14.38 -0.90 3.59
N ILE A 6 -14.63 -1.34 2.35
CA ILE A 6 -13.59 -1.86 1.45
C ILE A 6 -12.63 -0.77 0.98
N ILE A 7 -13.15 0.40 0.62
CA ILE A 7 -12.33 1.56 0.23
C ILE A 7 -11.43 1.96 1.41
N LYS A 8 -12.00 2.10 2.61
CA LYS A 8 -11.22 2.45 3.80
C LYS A 8 -10.16 1.40 4.13
N ALA A 9 -10.52 0.12 4.14
CA ALA A 9 -9.59 -0.96 4.47
C ALA A 9 -8.44 -1.06 3.46
N SER A 10 -8.74 -0.98 2.16
CA SER A 10 -7.72 -1.01 1.11
C SER A 10 -6.78 0.21 1.18
N GLY A 11 -7.32 1.40 1.44
CA GLY A 11 -6.53 2.62 1.61
C GLY A 11 -5.59 2.56 2.82
N ILE A 12 -6.09 2.12 3.98
CA ILE A 12 -5.28 1.95 5.20
C ILE A 12 -4.18 0.91 4.97
N THR A 13 -4.49 -0.18 4.28
CA THR A 13 -3.51 -1.24 3.99
C THR A 13 -2.41 -0.71 3.07
N ALA A 14 -2.77 -0.01 1.99
CA ALA A 14 -1.81 0.61 1.09
C ALA A 14 -0.90 1.61 1.84
N ALA A 15 -1.50 2.51 2.64
CA ALA A 15 -0.76 3.49 3.43
C ALA A 15 0.23 2.84 4.43
N THR A 16 -0.17 1.74 5.05
CA THR A 16 0.68 0.99 5.99
C THR A 16 1.90 0.41 5.28
N PHE A 17 1.71 -0.21 4.10
CA PHE A 17 2.81 -0.76 3.31
C PHE A 17 3.74 0.33 2.76
N VAL A 18 3.21 1.47 2.33
CA VAL A 18 4.01 2.64 1.94
C VAL A 18 4.85 3.13 3.12
N THR A 19 4.24 3.28 4.29
CA THR A 19 4.93 3.75 5.51
C THR A 19 6.03 2.77 5.92
N ALA A 20 5.75 1.47 5.92
CA ALA A 20 6.74 0.45 6.21
C ALA A 20 7.89 0.49 5.18
N ALA A 21 7.57 0.54 3.88
CA ALA A 21 8.57 0.68 2.84
C ALA A 21 9.45 1.92 3.06
N PHE A 22 8.86 3.07 3.39
CA PHE A 22 9.59 4.30 3.72
C PHE A 22 10.53 4.09 4.91
N VAL A 23 10.05 3.47 6.00
CA VAL A 23 10.86 3.20 7.18
C VAL A 23 12.09 2.36 6.85
N PHE A 24 11.91 1.27 6.10
CA PHE A 24 13.03 0.39 5.70
C PHE A 24 13.95 1.01 4.64
N GLY A 25 13.44 1.94 3.82
CA GLY A 25 14.21 2.62 2.80
C GLY A 25 15.07 3.76 3.36
N PHE A 26 14.47 4.58 4.23
CA PHE A 26 15.07 5.81 4.73
C PHE A 26 15.94 5.60 5.97
N PHE A 27 15.47 4.83 6.96
CA PHE A 27 16.24 4.61 8.19
C PHE A 27 17.31 3.53 7.97
N ARG A 28 18.53 3.79 8.46
CA ARG A 28 19.65 2.82 8.46
C ARG A 28 19.48 1.76 9.55
N ILE A 29 18.35 1.07 9.55
CA ILE A 29 18.06 -0.02 10.48
C ILE A 29 19.02 -1.18 10.17
N LYS A 30 19.71 -1.71 11.19
CA LYS A 30 20.63 -2.86 11.07
C LYS A 30 19.85 -4.16 10.97
N ILE A 31 19.27 -4.40 9.80
CA ILE A 31 18.55 -5.63 9.45
C ILE A 31 19.19 -6.25 8.21
N ALA A 32 19.46 -7.56 8.26
CA ALA A 32 19.91 -8.30 7.09
C ALA A 32 18.87 -8.21 5.97
N ASN A 33 19.31 -8.03 4.72
CA ASN A 33 18.43 -7.92 3.55
C ASN A 33 17.45 -6.72 3.58
N ARG A 34 17.74 -5.65 4.34
CA ARG A 34 16.90 -4.44 4.41
C ARG A 34 16.44 -3.92 3.04
N LEU A 35 17.36 -3.85 2.07
CA LEU A 35 17.08 -3.35 0.73
C LEU A 35 16.07 -4.24 -0.02
N VAL A 36 16.17 -5.57 0.17
CA VAL A 36 15.24 -6.54 -0.41
C VAL A 36 13.86 -6.39 0.22
N ILE A 37 13.79 -6.21 1.55
CA ILE A 37 12.54 -5.97 2.29
C ILE A 37 11.89 -4.66 1.80
N HIS A 38 12.65 -3.57 1.73
CA HIS A 38 12.17 -2.29 1.20
C HIS A 38 11.60 -2.45 -0.22
N ARG A 39 12.33 -3.12 -1.11
CA ARG A 39 11.88 -3.34 -2.50
C ARG A 39 10.58 -4.15 -2.55
N ARG A 40 10.48 -5.24 -1.79
CA ARG A 40 9.27 -6.08 -1.75
C ARG A 40 8.07 -5.32 -1.17
N LEU A 41 8.27 -4.58 -0.07
CA LEU A 41 7.24 -3.75 0.53
C LEU A 41 6.80 -2.64 -0.42
N GLY A 42 7.74 -1.99 -1.12
CA GLY A 42 7.45 -0.96 -2.12
C GLY A 42 6.64 -1.50 -3.29
N THR A 43 6.99 -2.67 -3.83
CA THR A 43 6.22 -3.32 -4.90
C THR A 43 4.81 -3.69 -4.43
N ALA A 44 4.67 -4.26 -3.23
CA ALA A 44 3.35 -4.59 -2.66
C ALA A 44 2.51 -3.32 -2.43
N ALA A 45 3.11 -2.27 -1.88
CA ALA A 45 2.48 -0.97 -1.67
C ALA A 45 1.96 -0.38 -2.99
N PHE A 46 2.77 -0.46 -4.05
CA PHE A 46 2.39 0.05 -5.37
C PHE A 46 1.19 -0.71 -5.97
N ILE A 47 1.19 -2.04 -5.90
CA ILE A 47 0.06 -2.86 -6.37
C ILE A 47 -1.21 -2.54 -5.58
N LEU A 48 -1.11 -2.42 -4.26
CA LEU A 48 -2.23 -2.05 -3.39
C LEU A 48 -2.76 -0.64 -3.71
N ALA A 49 -1.88 0.32 -3.96
CA ALA A 49 -2.27 1.67 -4.32
C ALA A 49 -3.01 1.72 -5.67
N LEU A 50 -2.53 0.98 -6.68
CA LEU A 50 -3.22 0.85 -7.96
C LEU A 50 -4.60 0.18 -7.80
N THR A 51 -4.68 -0.86 -6.98
CA THR A 51 -5.93 -1.57 -6.70
C THR A 51 -6.92 -0.65 -5.99
N HIS A 52 -6.47 0.05 -4.95
CA HIS A 52 -7.29 1.02 -4.22
C HIS A 52 -7.78 2.14 -5.14
N GLY A 53 -6.90 2.73 -5.96
CA GLY A 53 -7.27 3.75 -6.94
C GLY A 53 -8.30 3.23 -7.94
N SER A 54 -8.14 2.01 -8.44
CA SER A 54 -9.09 1.38 -9.35
C SER A 54 -10.46 1.17 -8.71
N ILE A 55 -10.51 0.74 -7.44
CA ILE A 55 -11.76 0.59 -6.68
C ILE A 55 -12.43 1.95 -6.49
N VAL A 56 -11.68 2.99 -6.09
CA VAL A 56 -12.22 4.34 -5.88
C VAL A 56 -12.78 4.90 -7.19
N VAL A 57 -12.08 4.74 -8.31
CA VAL A 57 -12.57 5.18 -9.63
C VAL A 57 -13.82 4.42 -10.03
N TYR A 58 -13.82 3.09 -9.91
CA TYR A 58 -14.98 2.26 -10.22
C TYR A 58 -16.21 2.67 -9.41
N THR A 59 -16.05 2.83 -8.11
CA THR A 59 -17.15 3.16 -7.19
C THR A 59 -17.67 4.59 -7.31
N ASN A 60 -16.85 5.57 -7.75
CA ASN A 60 -17.31 6.96 -7.90
C ASN A 60 -17.89 7.27 -9.27
N TYR A 61 -17.45 6.58 -10.33
CA TYR A 61 -17.80 6.94 -11.71
C TYR A 61 -18.66 5.90 -12.43
N PHE A 62 -18.66 4.64 -11.99
CA PHE A 62 -19.28 3.52 -12.73
C PHE A 62 -20.35 2.77 -11.92
N MET A 63 -20.53 3.11 -10.64
CA MET A 63 -21.50 2.49 -9.73
C MET A 63 -22.43 3.55 -9.17
#